data_AF-A0A4V0X0Z9-F1
#
_entry.id   AF-A0A4V0X0Z9-F1
#
_cell.length_a   1.000
_cell.length_b   1.000
_cell.length_c   1.000
_cell.angle_alpha   90.00
_cell.angle_beta   90.00
_cell.angle_gamma   90.00
#
_symmetry.space_group_name_H-M   'P 1'
#
loop_
_entity.id
_entity.type
_entity.pdbx_description
1 polymer ?
#
loop_
_entity_poly.entity_id
_entity_poly.type
_entity_poly.pdbx_seq_one_letter_code
_entity_poly.pdbx_strand_id
1 'polypeptide(L)'
;MEEVFVRLDKLTAEVEAGNIGTHELWGGADVGVMLEPLEKPWESFYPEPRWVVSPDALEISWLFFTIYWDVFPGYLNAGNKYEFVGRMANAALRYQAQVDGDEVLKDLLLAVITEARVMANQMDRYGNIPFLDVALGNTIHDDLVQTQRKN
;
A
#
# COMPACT_ATOMS: atom_id res chain seq x y z
N MET A 1 3.38 16.39 -9.99
CA MET A 1 2.26 15.87 -9.17
C MET A 1 0.90 16.00 -9.83
N GLU A 2 0.60 17.06 -10.59
CA GLU A 2 -0.67 17.17 -11.32
C GLU A 2 -1.04 15.90 -12.12
N GLU A 3 -0.09 15.37 -12.89
CA GLU A 3 -0.29 14.12 -13.64
C GLU A 3 -0.59 12.90 -12.75
N VAL A 4 0.04 12.81 -11.57
CA VAL A 4 -0.22 11.74 -10.59
C VAL A 4 -1.68 11.83 -10.12
N PHE A 5 -2.19 13.03 -9.82
CA PHE A 5 -3.59 13.20 -9.42
C PHE A 5 -4.57 12.80 -10.53
N VAL A 6 -4.30 13.17 -11.79
CA VAL A 6 -5.11 12.74 -12.94
C VAL A 6 -5.13 11.21 -13.07
N ARG A 7 -3.97 10.56 -12.91
CA ARG A 7 -3.88 9.09 -12.97
C ARG A 7 -4.62 8.43 -11.80
N LEU A 8 -4.56 9.00 -10.60
CA LEU A 8 -5.33 8.53 -9.44
C LEU A 8 -6.83 8.71 -9.64
N ASP A 9 -7.28 9.84 -10.20
CA ASP A 9 -8.70 10.07 -10.52
C ASP A 9 -9.21 9.04 -11.52
N LYS A 10 -8.43 8.78 -12.57
CA LYS A 10 -8.74 7.75 -13.56
C LYS A 10 -8.82 6.36 -12.93
N LEU A 11 -7.82 5.97 -12.13
CA LEU A 11 -7.77 4.68 -11.45
C LEU A 11 -8.95 4.52 -10.47
N THR A 12 -9.32 5.59 -9.76
CA THR A 12 -10.50 5.61 -8.90
C THR A 12 -11.76 5.30 -9.70
N ALA A 13 -11.96 5.98 -10.83
CA ALA A 13 -13.13 5.76 -11.69
C ALA A 13 -13.17 4.35 -12.30
N GLU A 14 -12.01 3.77 -12.66
CA GLU A 14 -11.91 2.40 -13.13
C GLU A 14 -12.36 1.39 -12.06
N VAL A 15 -11.88 1.54 -10.82
CA VAL A 15 -12.29 0.70 -9.69
C VAL A 15 -13.76 0.88 -9.34
N GLU A 16 -14.28 2.12 -9.34
CA GLU A 16 -15.70 2.40 -9.10
C GLU A 16 -16.62 1.75 -10.14
N ALA A 17 -16.17 1.71 -11.40
CA ALA A 17 -16.87 1.03 -12.49
C ALA A 17 -16.72 -0.50 -12.47
N GLY A 18 -15.93 -1.07 -11.53
CA GLY A 18 -15.66 -2.50 -11.45
C GLY A 18 -14.63 -3.01 -12.46
N ASN A 19 -13.89 -2.12 -13.12
CA ASN A 19 -12.81 -2.47 -14.04
C ASN A 19 -11.53 -2.77 -13.25
N ILE A 20 -11.55 -3.90 -12.54
CA ILE A 20 -10.45 -4.34 -11.67
C ILE A 20 -9.64 -5.40 -12.42
N GLY A 21 -8.33 -5.17 -12.52
CA GLY A 21 -7.40 -6.11 -13.12
C GLY A 21 -6.84 -7.12 -12.11
N THR A 22 -5.99 -8.02 -12.60
CA THR A 22 -5.22 -8.96 -11.78
C THR A 22 -3.74 -8.91 -12.18
N HIS A 23 -2.85 -9.27 -11.26
CA HIS A 23 -1.42 -9.37 -11.50
C HIS A 23 -0.82 -10.50 -10.67
N GLU A 24 0.41 -10.91 -10.96
CA GLU A 24 1.17 -11.78 -10.06
C GLU A 24 1.27 -11.18 -8.65
N LEU A 25 1.41 -12.04 -7.64
CA LEU A 25 1.44 -11.60 -6.24
C LEU A 25 2.55 -10.58 -6.00
N TRP A 26 2.19 -9.44 -5.41
CA TRP A 26 3.14 -8.39 -5.08
C TRP A 26 4.11 -8.87 -4.00
N GLY A 27 5.40 -8.63 -4.25
CA GLY A 27 6.46 -8.75 -3.27
C GLY A 27 7.50 -7.66 -3.48
N GLY A 28 7.72 -6.81 -2.48
CA GLY A 28 8.72 -5.75 -2.57
C GLY A 28 8.59 -4.71 -1.49
N ALA A 29 9.71 -4.04 -1.19
CA ALA A 29 9.80 -2.99 -0.17
C ALA A 29 9.22 -3.41 1.19
N ASP A 30 9.60 -4.62 1.64
CA ASP A 30 9.19 -5.26 2.89
C ASP A 30 7.67 -5.48 3.03
N VAL A 31 6.97 -5.54 1.90
CA VAL A 31 5.54 -5.86 1.84
C VAL A 31 5.32 -7.04 0.92
N GLY A 32 4.37 -7.90 1.29
CA GLY A 32 3.86 -8.94 0.40
C GLY A 32 2.34 -9.07 0.45
N VAL A 33 1.77 -9.44 -0.69
CA VAL A 33 0.33 -9.72 -0.83
C VAL A 33 0.17 -11.21 -1.12
N MET A 34 -0.71 -11.90 -0.40
CA MET A 34 -0.81 -13.37 -0.48
C MET A 34 -2.25 -13.86 -0.33
N LEU A 35 -2.54 -14.99 -0.97
CA LEU A 35 -3.85 -15.63 -0.92
C LEU A 35 -4.16 -16.24 0.44
N GLU A 36 -3.14 -16.84 1.07
CA GLU A 36 -3.25 -17.57 2.32
C GLU A 36 -2.09 -17.19 3.24
N PRO A 37 -2.28 -17.22 4.58
CA PRO A 37 -1.20 -16.99 5.53
C PRO A 37 -0.04 -17.97 5.35
N LEU A 38 1.16 -17.58 5.75
CA LEU A 38 2.30 -18.49 5.74
C LEU A 38 2.04 -19.67 6.68
N GLU A 39 2.23 -20.90 6.19
CA GLU A 39 2.14 -22.10 7.02
C GLU A 39 3.23 -22.16 8.10
N LYS A 40 4.36 -21.49 7.86
CA LYS A 40 5.52 -21.45 8.74
C LYS A 40 5.92 -20.01 9.04
N PRO A 41 6.47 -19.74 10.23
CA PRO A 41 7.03 -18.43 10.55
C PRO A 41 8.07 -18.00 9.52
N TRP A 42 8.16 -16.69 9.29
CA TRP A 42 9.16 -16.12 8.42
C TRP A 42 10.58 -16.32 8.98
N GLU A 43 11.36 -17.18 8.32
CA GLU A 43 12.76 -17.47 8.68
C GLU A 43 13.70 -16.85 7.62
N SER A 44 14.09 -15.59 7.83
CA SER A 44 15.01 -14.89 6.93
C SER A 44 15.96 -13.98 7.71
N PHE A 45 17.07 -13.62 7.07
CA PHE A 45 17.95 -12.54 7.53
C PHE A 45 17.26 -11.17 7.44
N TYR A 46 16.32 -11.02 6.51
CA TYR A 46 15.54 -9.80 6.34
C TYR A 46 14.36 -9.75 7.33
N PRO A 47 13.93 -8.53 7.73
CA PRO A 47 12.72 -8.35 8.53
C PRO A 47 11.53 -9.10 7.96
N GLU A 48 10.61 -9.51 8.83
CA GLU A 48 9.34 -10.08 8.41
C GLU A 48 8.55 -9.05 7.58
N PRO A 49 8.13 -9.42 6.36
CA PRO A 49 7.31 -8.54 5.55
C PRO A 49 5.96 -8.26 6.19
N ARG A 50 5.37 -7.13 5.81
CA ARG A 50 4.00 -6.81 6.15
C ARG A 50 3.12 -7.53 5.15
N TRP A 51 2.41 -8.53 5.64
CA TRP A 51 1.56 -9.38 4.81
C TRP A 51 0.15 -8.83 4.73
N VAL A 52 -0.32 -8.55 3.52
CA VAL A 52 -1.74 -8.38 3.21
C VAL A 52 -2.26 -9.73 2.73
N VAL A 53 -3.05 -10.40 3.56
CA VAL A 53 -3.62 -11.71 3.24
C VAL A 53 -5.07 -11.53 2.84
N SER A 54 -5.46 -12.01 1.65
CA SER A 54 -6.83 -11.86 1.14
C SER A 54 -7.10 -12.88 0.02
N PRO A 55 -8.34 -13.39 -0.12
CA PRO A 55 -8.73 -14.16 -1.30
C PRO A 55 -8.60 -13.36 -2.61
N ASP A 56 -8.67 -12.02 -2.56
CA ASP A 56 -8.54 -11.12 -3.71
C ASP A 56 -7.09 -10.62 -3.90
N ALA A 57 -6.11 -11.44 -3.50
CA ALA A 57 -4.69 -11.04 -3.50
C ALA A 57 -4.16 -10.63 -4.88
N LEU A 58 -4.69 -11.19 -5.97
CA LEU A 58 -4.24 -10.87 -7.33
C LEU A 58 -4.72 -9.48 -7.78
N GLU A 59 -5.92 -9.10 -7.38
CA GLU A 59 -6.54 -7.79 -7.62
C GLU A 59 -5.87 -6.70 -6.76
N ILE A 60 -5.59 -7.02 -5.49
CA ILE A 60 -4.80 -6.13 -4.62
C ILE A 60 -3.39 -5.94 -5.21
N SER A 61 -2.76 -7.02 -5.67
CA SER A 61 -1.43 -6.95 -6.28
C SER A 61 -1.45 -6.12 -7.56
N TRP A 62 -2.45 -6.29 -8.43
CA TRP A 62 -2.67 -5.43 -9.59
C TRP A 62 -2.70 -3.96 -9.21
N LEU A 63 -3.47 -3.59 -8.19
CA LEU A 63 -3.54 -2.21 -7.74
C LEU A 63 -2.17 -1.70 -7.25
N PHE A 64 -1.42 -2.52 -6.50
CA PHE A 64 -0.09 -2.15 -6.03
C PHE A 64 0.88 -1.91 -7.20
N PHE A 65 0.89 -2.80 -8.20
CA PHE A 65 1.68 -2.62 -9.42
C PHE A 65 1.27 -1.36 -10.19
N THR A 66 -0.03 -1.14 -10.41
CA THR A 66 -0.53 0.03 -11.13
C THR A 66 -0.19 1.33 -10.39
N ILE A 67 -0.39 1.41 -9.08
CA ILE A 67 -0.02 2.60 -8.30
C ILE A 67 1.49 2.83 -8.37
N TYR A 68 2.30 1.80 -8.12
CA TYR A 68 3.74 1.94 -8.05
C TYR A 68 4.38 2.32 -9.39
N TRP A 69 4.01 1.63 -10.47
CA TRP A 69 4.68 1.76 -11.78
C TRP A 69 3.98 2.74 -12.71
N ASP A 70 2.65 2.73 -12.76
CA ASP A 70 1.91 3.52 -13.75
C ASP A 70 1.50 4.87 -13.18
N VAL A 71 1.16 4.97 -11.90
CA VAL A 71 0.71 6.23 -11.28
C VAL A 71 1.89 7.07 -10.79
N PHE A 72 2.90 6.47 -10.15
CA PHE A 72 4.05 7.17 -9.54
C PHE A 72 5.42 6.95 -10.23
N PRO A 73 5.53 6.82 -11.57
CA PRO A 73 6.83 6.57 -12.20
C PRO A 73 7.80 7.72 -11.92
N GLY A 74 8.98 7.38 -11.40
CA GLY A 74 10.05 8.34 -11.12
C GLY A 74 9.92 9.12 -9.80
N TYR A 75 8.84 8.92 -9.03
CA TYR A 75 8.68 9.57 -7.72
C TYR A 75 9.21 8.73 -6.54
N LEU A 76 9.52 7.46 -6.80
CA LEU A 76 9.98 6.52 -5.78
C LEU A 76 11.50 6.29 -5.92
N ASN A 77 12.18 6.27 -4.79
CA ASN A 77 13.61 6.03 -4.66
C ASN A 77 13.91 5.10 -3.48
N ALA A 78 15.19 4.82 -3.23
CA ALA A 78 15.60 3.90 -2.19
C ALA A 78 15.15 4.32 -0.76
N GLY A 79 14.95 5.62 -0.51
CA GLY A 79 14.55 6.14 0.81
C GLY A 79 13.04 6.08 1.05
N ASN A 80 12.22 6.49 0.08
CA ASN A 80 10.78 6.63 0.28
C ASN A 80 9.96 5.40 -0.10
N LYS A 81 10.51 4.45 -0.88
CA LYS A 81 9.73 3.29 -1.38
C LYS A 81 9.17 2.40 -0.27
N TYR A 82 9.91 2.24 0.84
CA TYR A 82 9.48 1.41 1.97
C TYR A 82 8.29 2.03 2.70
N GLU A 83 8.35 3.33 2.97
CA GLU A 83 7.21 4.08 3.50
C GLU A 83 6.01 4.01 2.56
N PHE A 84 6.24 4.22 1.26
CA PHE A 84 5.17 4.28 0.28
C PHE A 84 4.40 2.96 0.18
N VAL A 85 5.12 1.85 -0.05
CA VAL A 85 4.51 0.53 -0.18
C VAL A 85 3.97 0.05 1.18
N GLY A 86 4.69 0.33 2.27
CA GLY A 86 4.22 0.05 3.62
C GLY A 86 2.90 0.75 3.96
N ARG A 87 2.71 2.00 3.52
CA ARG A 87 1.45 2.73 3.70
C ARG A 87 0.31 2.18 2.86
N MET A 88 0.57 1.74 1.63
CA MET A 88 -0.45 1.01 0.84
C MET A 88 -0.92 -0.24 1.58
N ALA A 89 0.01 -1.04 2.12
CA ALA A 89 -0.32 -2.20 2.92
C ALA A 89 -1.04 -1.84 4.23
N ASN A 90 -0.63 -0.77 4.92
CA ASN A 90 -1.35 -0.28 6.10
C ASN A 90 -2.78 0.14 5.79
N ALA A 91 -3.02 0.77 4.63
CA ALA A 91 -4.38 1.14 4.23
C ALA A 91 -5.26 -0.11 4.02
N ALA A 92 -4.75 -1.12 3.32
CA ALA A 92 -5.44 -2.39 3.15
C ALA A 92 -5.72 -3.07 4.50
N LEU A 93 -4.70 -3.26 5.33
CA LEU A 93 -4.83 -3.90 6.65
C LEU A 93 -5.78 -3.15 7.59
N ARG A 94 -5.77 -1.82 7.56
CA ARG A 94 -6.72 -1.00 8.33
C ARG A 94 -8.16 -1.24 7.87
N TYR A 95 -8.39 -1.32 6.56
CA TYR A 95 -9.71 -1.64 6.04
C TYR A 95 -10.15 -3.03 6.51
N GLN A 96 -9.32 -4.06 6.32
CA GLN A 96 -9.62 -5.43 6.75
C GLN A 96 -9.97 -5.51 8.24
N ALA A 97 -9.19 -4.83 9.09
CA ALA A 97 -9.44 -4.77 10.53
C ALA A 97 -10.73 -4.05 10.93
N GLN A 98 -11.28 -3.18 10.06
CA GLN A 98 -12.56 -2.48 10.32
C GLN A 98 -13.79 -3.31 9.96
N VAL A 99 -13.66 -4.23 8.98
CA VAL A 99 -14.79 -5.01 8.45
C VAL A 99 -14.83 -6.46 8.95
N ASP A 100 -13.79 -6.93 9.65
CA ASP A 100 -13.75 -8.22 10.36
C ASP A 100 -14.21 -9.44 9.53
N GLY A 101 -13.71 -9.55 8.29
CA GLY A 101 -14.01 -10.66 7.38
C GLY A 101 -15.10 -10.40 6.35
N ASP A 102 -15.86 -9.30 6.47
CA ASP A 102 -16.83 -8.85 5.46
C ASP A 102 -16.18 -7.90 4.44
N GLU A 103 -15.01 -8.29 3.92
CA GLU A 103 -14.24 -7.49 2.97
C GLU A 103 -15.00 -7.31 1.65
N VAL A 104 -15.17 -6.05 1.25
CA VAL A 104 -15.64 -5.70 -0.10
C VAL A 104 -14.43 -5.23 -0.89
N LEU A 105 -13.99 -6.03 -1.86
CA LEU A 105 -12.81 -5.77 -2.69
C LEU A 105 -12.73 -4.32 -3.16
N LYS A 106 -13.80 -3.80 -3.75
CA LYS A 106 -13.85 -2.43 -4.26
C LYS A 106 -13.50 -1.39 -3.18
N ASP A 107 -14.06 -1.53 -1.99
CA ASP A 107 -13.85 -0.57 -0.90
C ASP A 107 -12.42 -0.67 -0.34
N LEU A 108 -11.85 -1.89 -0.29
CA LEU A 108 -10.44 -2.11 0.02
C LEU A 108 -9.53 -1.40 -0.97
N LEU A 109 -9.74 -1.60 -2.28
CA LEU A 109 -8.95 -0.96 -3.33
C LEU A 109 -9.06 0.58 -3.24
N LEU A 110 -10.26 1.11 -3.01
CA LEU A 110 -10.48 2.55 -2.83
C LEU A 110 -9.80 3.12 -1.57
N ALA A 111 -9.71 2.34 -0.49
CA ALA A 111 -8.96 2.72 0.71
C ALA A 111 -7.46 2.88 0.39
N VAL A 112 -6.89 1.95 -0.38
CA VAL A 112 -5.48 2.02 -0.82
C VAL A 112 -5.25 3.21 -1.77
N ILE A 113 -6.14 3.46 -2.73
CA ILE A 113 -6.04 4.63 -3.63
C ILE A 113 -6.14 5.93 -2.84
N THR A 114 -7.00 5.98 -1.83
CA THR A 114 -7.13 7.16 -0.96
C THR A 114 -5.83 7.45 -0.23
N GLU A 115 -5.16 6.42 0.31
CA GLU A 115 -3.85 6.58 0.93
C GLU A 115 -2.78 7.05 -0.07
N ALA A 116 -2.77 6.50 -1.30
CA ALA A 116 -1.89 6.96 -2.37
C ALA A 116 -2.12 8.45 -2.71
N ARG A 117 -3.37 8.92 -2.67
CA ARG A 117 -3.69 10.35 -2.83
C ARG A 117 -3.20 11.20 -1.67
N VAL A 118 -3.26 10.71 -0.43
CA VAL A 118 -2.66 11.40 0.73
C VAL A 118 -1.15 11.53 0.53
N MET A 119 -0.49 10.46 0.09
CA MET A 119 0.94 10.47 -0.23
C MET A 119 1.28 11.46 -1.35
N ALA A 120 0.48 11.50 -2.43
CA ALA A 120 0.64 12.48 -3.50
C ALA A 120 0.55 13.93 -2.99
N ASN A 121 -0.43 14.25 -2.14
CA ASN A 121 -0.55 15.58 -1.53
C ASN A 121 0.67 15.96 -0.69
N GLN A 122 1.25 15.00 0.05
CA GLN A 122 2.47 15.22 0.82
C GLN A 122 3.67 15.47 -0.09
N MET A 123 3.84 14.67 -1.15
CA MET A 123 4.91 14.88 -2.13
C MET A 123 4.78 16.22 -2.85
N ASP A 124 3.56 16.64 -3.21
CA ASP A 124 3.31 17.94 -3.85
C ASP A 124 3.67 19.10 -2.93
N ARG A 125 3.29 19.01 -1.66
CA ARG A 125 3.49 20.08 -0.69
C ARG A 125 4.91 20.15 -0.13
N TYR A 126 5.56 19.02 0.08
CA TYR A 126 6.82 18.92 0.83
C TYR A 126 7.98 18.35 0.00
N GLY A 127 7.74 17.99 -1.27
CA GLY A 127 8.73 17.37 -2.15
C GLY A 127 8.92 15.86 -1.92
N ASN A 128 8.44 15.32 -0.80
CA ASN A 128 8.45 13.88 -0.51
C ASN A 128 7.40 13.51 0.55
N ILE A 129 7.13 12.23 0.73
CA ILE A 129 6.46 11.71 1.94
C ILE A 129 7.45 11.72 3.11
N PRO A 130 7.00 11.92 4.36
CA PRO A 130 7.83 11.64 5.53
C PRO A 130 8.14 10.15 5.61
N PHE A 131 9.41 9.78 5.75
CA PHE A 131 9.88 8.40 5.92
C PHE A 131 11.00 8.37 6.97
N LEU A 132 11.34 7.17 7.45
CA LEU A 132 12.43 6.98 8.41
C LEU A 132 13.77 6.77 7.68
N ASP A 133 14.81 7.53 8.05
CA ASP A 133 16.17 7.33 7.53
C ASP A 133 16.77 5.99 7.98
N VAL A 134 16.35 5.51 9.16
CA VAL A 134 16.71 4.20 9.71
C VAL A 134 15.45 3.55 10.25
N ALA A 135 15.09 2.40 9.67
CA ALA A 135 14.01 1.54 10.14
C ALA A 135 14.57 0.34 10.90
N LEU A 136 13.94 0.00 12.02
CA LEU A 136 14.18 -1.27 12.72
C LEU A 136 13.08 -2.24 12.32
N GLY A 137 13.48 -3.42 11.82
CA GLY A 137 12.51 -4.35 11.25
C GLY A 137 11.80 -3.74 10.05
N ASN A 138 10.48 -3.80 10.04
CA ASN A 138 9.60 -3.28 8.99
C ASN A 138 8.74 -2.10 9.48
N THR A 139 9.24 -1.35 10.47
CA THR A 139 8.56 -0.16 10.97
C THR A 139 8.72 1.00 10.00
N ILE A 140 7.61 1.66 9.69
CA ILE A 140 7.56 2.86 8.86
C ILE A 140 7.09 4.06 9.69
N HIS A 141 7.25 5.29 9.18
CA HIS A 141 6.84 6.50 9.87
C HIS A 141 5.33 6.51 10.17
N ASP A 142 4.48 6.05 9.25
CA ASP A 142 3.03 5.92 9.49
C ASP A 142 2.72 5.11 10.77
N ASP A 143 3.43 4.02 11.05
CA ASP A 143 3.20 3.20 12.25
C ASP A 143 3.39 4.01 13.55
N LEU A 144 4.38 4.91 13.57
CA LEU A 144 4.69 5.75 14.72
C LEU A 144 3.61 6.82 14.95
N VAL A 145 3.11 7.42 13.88
CA VAL A 145 2.01 8.39 13.94
C VAL A 145 0.73 7.76 14.48
N GLN A 146 0.42 6.53 14.06
CA GLN A 146 -0.77 5.82 14.54
C GLN A 146 -0.67 5.47 16.03
N THR A 147 0.52 5.06 16.49
CA THR A 147 0.74 4.74 17.91
C THR A 147 0.49 5.95 18.81
N GLN A 148 0.90 7.14 18.38
CA GLN A 148 0.65 8.39 19.12
C GLN A 148 -0.82 8.80 19.18
N ARG A 149 -1.67 8.35 18.25
CA ARG A 149 -3.11 8.65 18.25
C ARG A 149 -3.92 7.71 19.15
N LYS A 150 -3.36 6.58 19.55
CA LYS A 150 -4.00 5.58 20.42
C LYS A 150 -3.70 5.78 21.91
N ASN A 151 -2.72 6.62 22.24
CA ASN A 151 -2.33 7.00 23.60
C ASN A 151 -2.87 8.39 23.94
#